data_AF-A0A8J7UK38-F1
#
_entry.id   AF-A0A8J7UK38-F1
#
_cell.length_a   1.000
_cell.length_b   1.000
_cell.length_c   1.000
_cell.angle_alpha   90.00
_cell.angle_beta   90.00
_cell.angle_gamma   90.00
#
_symmetry.space_group_name_H-M   'P 1'
#
loop_
_entity.id
_entity.type
_entity.pdbx_description
1 polymer ?
#
loop_
_entity_poly.entity_id
_entity_poly.type
_entity_poly.pdbx_seq_one_letter_code
_entity_poly.pdbx_strand_id
1 'polypeptide(L)'
;MLVPNELLRAARIAADLSQIELAAAAGLDKGTVVRSEANERMTQATLAALRDALVACGMTFEPSAGDLGPGLRLPPGNESELSVLTAAADAIGLSVDETAAAAKLSGRTLVRARSAGSASAKTLSALRAALEKKGVLFVEADGGHGAGFRIPLSMLSRDDLRF
;
A
#
# COMPACT_ATOMS: atom_id res chain seq x y z
N MET A 1 1.47 -15.84 -7.20
CA MET A 1 0.56 -14.74 -7.59
C MET A 1 1.40 -13.53 -7.98
N LEU A 2 1.07 -12.86 -9.09
CA LEU A 2 1.68 -11.58 -9.44
C LEU A 2 0.92 -10.47 -8.69
N VAL A 3 1.67 -9.62 -7.99
CA VAL A 3 1.13 -8.53 -7.18
C VAL A 3 1.38 -7.22 -7.96
N PRO A 4 0.37 -6.35 -8.12
CA PRO A 4 0.55 -5.05 -8.74
C PRO A 4 1.67 -4.23 -8.07
N ASN A 5 2.41 -3.44 -8.84
CA ASN A 5 3.51 -2.63 -8.32
C ASN A 5 3.04 -1.64 -7.24
N GLU A 6 1.84 -1.12 -7.39
CA GLU A 6 1.19 -0.21 -6.45
C GLU A 6 1.00 -0.88 -5.08
N LEU A 7 0.63 -2.17 -5.04
CA LEU A 7 0.53 -2.90 -3.78
C LEU A 7 1.90 -3.23 -3.18
N LEU A 8 2.91 -3.51 -4.01
CA LEU A 8 4.29 -3.70 -3.52
C LEU A 8 4.83 -2.41 -2.88
N ARG A 9 4.59 -1.26 -3.52
CA ARG A 9 4.97 0.07 -2.99
C ARG A 9 4.22 0.40 -1.71
N ALA A 10 2.90 0.19 -1.70
CA ALA A 10 2.08 0.40 -0.52
C ALA A 10 2.52 -0.49 0.65
N ALA A 11 2.86 -1.75 0.39
CA ALA A 11 3.39 -2.67 1.39
C ALA A 11 4.74 -2.21 1.95
N ARG A 12 5.64 -1.70 1.10
CA ARG A 12 6.90 -1.09 1.58
C ARG A 12 6.63 0.07 2.52
N ILE A 13 5.71 0.96 2.17
CA ILE A 13 5.34 2.12 2.99
C ILE A 13 4.69 1.67 4.29
N ALA A 14 3.79 0.68 4.25
CA ALA A 14 3.16 0.10 5.43
C ALA A 14 4.18 -0.56 6.38
N ALA A 15 5.24 -1.15 5.83
CA ALA A 15 6.33 -1.76 6.58
C ALA A 15 7.35 -0.74 7.11
N ASP A 16 7.19 0.55 6.79
CA ASP A 16 8.16 1.62 7.07
C ASP A 16 9.58 1.34 6.53
N LEU A 17 9.67 0.63 5.41
CA LEU A 17 10.94 0.31 4.78
C LEU A 17 11.34 1.40 3.79
N SER A 18 12.62 1.80 3.80
CA SER A 18 13.20 2.55 2.69
C SER A 18 13.36 1.68 1.43
N GLN A 19 13.51 2.32 0.27
CA GLN A 19 13.83 1.61 -0.97
C GLN A 19 15.15 0.82 -0.87
N ILE A 20 16.10 1.28 -0.06
CA ILE A 20 17.39 0.61 0.14
C ILE A 20 17.20 -0.66 0.98
N GLU A 21 16.41 -0.59 2.05
CA GLU A 21 16.14 -1.74 2.91
C GLU A 21 15.33 -2.81 2.18
N LEU A 22 14.32 -2.43 1.40
CA LEU A 22 13.59 -3.38 0.57
C LEU A 22 14.51 -4.02 -0.48
N ALA A 23 15.38 -3.23 -1.11
CA ALA A 23 16.35 -3.75 -2.08
C ALA A 23 17.28 -4.78 -1.43
N ALA A 24 17.84 -4.46 -0.26
CA ALA A 24 18.70 -5.37 0.49
C ALA A 24 17.96 -6.66 0.90
N ALA A 25 16.72 -6.55 1.39
CA ALA A 25 15.90 -7.70 1.76
C ALA A 25 15.54 -8.59 0.56
N ALA A 26 15.35 -8.00 -0.62
CA ALA A 26 15.06 -8.72 -1.86
C ALA A 26 16.31 -9.22 -2.61
N GLY A 27 17.52 -8.88 -2.16
CA GLY A 27 18.76 -9.19 -2.88
C GLY A 27 18.90 -8.45 -4.22
N LEU A 28 18.38 -7.23 -4.30
CA LEU A 28 18.34 -6.39 -5.50
C LEU A 28 19.11 -5.08 -5.28
N ASP A 29 19.44 -4.40 -6.39
CA ASP A 29 19.92 -3.02 -6.35
C ASP A 29 18.80 -2.03 -6.03
N LYS A 30 19.12 -0.95 -5.32
CA LYS A 30 18.19 0.18 -5.06
C LYS A 30 17.54 0.69 -6.35
N GLY A 31 18.32 0.79 -7.43
CA GLY A 31 17.83 1.25 -8.73
C GLY A 31 16.70 0.37 -9.27
N THR A 32 16.73 -0.93 -9.01
CA THR A 32 15.68 -1.86 -9.43
C THR A 32 14.36 -1.58 -8.70
N VAL A 33 14.42 -1.29 -7.40
CA VAL A 33 13.23 -0.89 -6.62
C VAL A 33 12.68 0.43 -7.14
N VAL A 34 13.53 1.44 -7.37
CA VAL A 34 13.12 2.74 -7.91
C VAL A 34 12.40 2.59 -9.26
N ARG A 35 12.92 1.75 -10.16
CA ARG A 35 12.31 1.49 -11.47
C ARG A 35 10.98 0.76 -11.35
N SER A 36 10.89 -0.23 -10.46
CA SER A 36 9.63 -0.91 -10.15
C SER A 36 8.58 0.07 -9.61
N GLU A 37 8.96 0.97 -8.69
CA GLU A 37 8.07 2.03 -8.17
C GLU A 37 7.79 3.15 -9.19
N ALA A 38 8.55 3.24 -10.27
CA ALA A 38 8.22 4.10 -11.41
C ALA A 38 7.28 3.40 -12.41
N ASN A 39 6.78 2.20 -12.09
CA ASN A 39 5.99 1.34 -12.97
C ASN A 39 6.71 1.01 -14.29
N GLU A 40 8.04 0.97 -14.28
CA GLU A 40 8.80 0.45 -15.41
C GLU A 40 8.62 -1.07 -15.52
N ARG A 41 8.79 -1.57 -16.74
CA ARG A 41 8.64 -3.00 -17.04
C ARG A 41 9.72 -3.82 -16.34
N MET A 42 9.32 -4.60 -15.34
CA MET A 42 10.20 -5.51 -14.59
C MET A 42 10.02 -6.97 -15.02
N THR A 43 10.99 -7.81 -14.68
CA THR A 43 10.83 -9.26 -14.84
C THR A 43 9.93 -9.83 -13.76
N GLN A 44 9.24 -10.94 -14.03
CA GLN A 44 8.45 -11.64 -13.02
C GLN A 44 9.30 -12.09 -11.82
N ALA A 45 10.57 -12.45 -12.05
CA ALA A 45 11.49 -12.83 -10.99
C ALA A 45 11.80 -11.66 -10.05
N THR A 46 12.00 -10.45 -10.59
CA THR A 46 12.19 -9.23 -9.80
C THR A 46 10.96 -8.93 -8.93
N LEU A 47 9.76 -8.97 -9.51
CA LEU A 47 8.52 -8.72 -8.77
C LEU A 47 8.26 -9.78 -7.70
N ALA A 48 8.58 -11.05 -7.98
CA ALA A 48 8.51 -12.12 -7.01
C ALA A 48 9.48 -11.91 -5.84
N ALA A 49 10.73 -11.50 -6.11
CA ALA A 49 11.71 -11.22 -5.06
C ALA A 49 11.26 -10.06 -4.14
N LEU A 50 10.71 -8.98 -4.70
CA LEU A 50 10.15 -7.87 -3.92
C LEU A 50 8.96 -8.33 -3.06
N ARG A 51 8.05 -9.10 -3.64
CA ARG A 51 6.91 -9.69 -2.92
C ARG A 51 7.40 -10.56 -1.76
N ASP A 52 8.33 -11.46 -2.02
CA ASP A 52 8.80 -12.44 -1.05
C ASP A 52 9.55 -11.78 0.11
N ALA A 53 10.30 -10.71 -0.16
CA ALA A 53 10.90 -9.87 0.89
C ALA A 53 9.84 -9.21 1.79
N LEU A 54 8.77 -8.66 1.21
CA LEU A 54 7.68 -8.05 1.97
C LEU A 54 6.87 -9.08 2.77
N VAL A 55 6.65 -10.27 2.21
CA VAL A 55 6.03 -11.39 2.92
C VAL A 55 6.90 -11.86 4.09
N ALA A 56 8.22 -11.87 3.92
CA ALA A 56 9.15 -12.17 5.02
C ALA A 56 9.11 -11.09 6.12
N CYS A 57 8.72 -9.86 5.81
CA CYS A 57 8.41 -8.80 6.78
C CYS A 57 7.01 -8.94 7.44
N GLY A 58 6.25 -10.00 7.12
CA GLY A 58 4.94 -10.28 7.69
C GLY A 58 3.75 -9.70 6.93
N MET A 59 3.98 -9.12 5.73
CA MET A 59 2.88 -8.66 4.88
C MET A 59 2.16 -9.85 4.24
N THR A 60 0.84 -9.73 4.07
CA THR A 60 0.05 -10.72 3.32
C THR A 60 -0.64 -10.05 2.14
N PHE A 61 -0.44 -10.60 0.95
CA PHE A 61 -1.12 -10.15 -0.27
C PHE A 61 -2.31 -11.04 -0.56
N GLU A 62 -3.48 -10.43 -0.69
CA GLU A 62 -4.71 -11.13 -1.01
C GLU A 62 -4.98 -11.05 -2.52
N PRO A 63 -5.29 -12.17 -3.20
CA PRO A 63 -5.70 -12.13 -4.60
C PRO A 63 -7.04 -11.41 -4.76
N SER A 64 -7.29 -10.97 -6.00
CA SER A 64 -8.62 -10.54 -6.42
C SER A 64 -9.64 -11.64 -6.13
N ALA A 65 -10.80 -11.25 -5.60
CA ALA A 65 -11.88 -12.17 -5.23
C ALA A 65 -13.22 -11.58 -5.67
N GLY A 66 -13.82 -12.13 -6.73
CA GLY A 66 -15.05 -11.58 -7.31
C GLY A 66 -14.84 -10.16 -7.83
N ASP A 67 -15.67 -9.23 -7.38
CA ASP A 67 -15.58 -7.80 -7.73
C ASP A 67 -14.50 -7.05 -6.92
N LEU A 68 -13.89 -7.71 -5.94
CA LEU A 68 -12.83 -7.15 -5.12
C LEU A 68 -11.49 -7.34 -5.83
N GLY A 69 -10.76 -6.25 -6.01
CA GLY A 69 -9.38 -6.34 -6.47
C GLY A 69 -8.45 -6.91 -5.39
N PRO A 70 -7.14 -6.96 -5.70
CA PRO A 70 -6.16 -7.51 -4.78
C PRO A 70 -6.06 -6.63 -3.53
N GLY A 71 -5.56 -7.22 -2.46
CA GLY A 71 -5.46 -6.59 -1.15
C GLY A 71 -4.10 -6.75 -0.50
N LEU A 72 -3.90 -5.96 0.54
CA LEU A 72 -2.74 -6.00 1.42
C LEU A 72 -3.24 -6.05 2.86
N ARG A 73 -2.70 -6.99 3.64
CA ARG A 73 -2.86 -7.07 5.10
C ARG A 73 -1.51 -6.84 5.76
N LEU A 74 -1.51 -6.01 6.80
CA LEU A 74 -0.33 -5.75 7.62
C LEU A 74 -0.14 -6.89 8.65
N PRO A 75 1.08 -7.09 9.16
CA PRO A 75 1.30 -8.04 10.25
C PRO A 75 0.54 -7.58 11.51
N PRO A 76 -0.04 -8.51 12.29
CA PRO A 76 -0.80 -8.18 13.49
C PRO A 76 0.07 -7.50 14.54
N GLY A 77 -0.48 -6.48 15.20
CA GLY A 77 0.21 -5.65 16.19
C GLY A 77 1.05 -4.50 15.60
N ASN A 78 1.10 -4.32 14.28
CA ASN A 78 1.82 -3.22 13.62
C ASN A 78 0.92 -2.36 12.70
N GLU A 79 -0.40 -2.56 12.78
CA GLU A 79 -1.42 -1.87 12.02
C GLU A 79 -1.86 -0.55 12.69
N SER A 80 -1.02 0.48 12.60
CA SER A 80 -1.55 1.84 12.82
C SER A 80 -2.61 2.14 11.76
N GLU A 81 -3.81 2.59 12.16
CA GLU A 81 -4.85 2.96 11.19
C GLU A 81 -4.31 3.99 10.16
N LEU A 82 -3.40 4.87 10.58
CA LEU A 82 -2.76 5.82 9.69
C LEU A 82 -1.82 5.16 8.66
N SER A 83 -1.12 4.09 9.01
CA SER A 83 -0.25 3.37 8.07
C SER A 83 -1.08 2.64 7.03
N VAL A 84 -2.18 1.99 7.44
CA VAL A 84 -3.14 1.34 6.52
C VAL A 84 -3.74 2.36 5.56
N LEU A 85 -4.20 3.51 6.07
CA LEU A 85 -4.76 4.58 5.24
C LEU A 85 -3.73 5.19 4.28
N THR A 86 -2.48 5.35 4.72
CA THR A 86 -1.41 5.90 3.90
C THR A 86 -1.00 4.94 2.79
N ALA A 87 -0.88 3.65 3.11
CA ALA A 87 -0.60 2.60 2.15
C ALA A 87 -1.74 2.47 1.13
N ALA A 88 -2.99 2.53 1.58
CA ALA A 88 -4.16 2.52 0.69
C ALA A 88 -4.16 3.70 -0.28
N ALA A 89 -3.86 4.92 0.20
CA ALA A 89 -3.78 6.10 -0.64
C ALA A 89 -2.71 5.98 -1.73
N ASP A 90 -1.53 5.45 -1.36
CA ASP A 90 -0.44 5.20 -2.31
C ASP A 90 -0.80 4.11 -3.32
N ALA A 91 -1.45 3.03 -2.89
CA ALA A 91 -1.88 1.93 -3.75
C ALA A 91 -2.88 2.35 -4.83
N ILE A 92 -3.64 3.42 -4.59
CA ILE A 92 -4.56 4.00 -5.57
C ILE A 92 -3.96 5.23 -6.30
N GLY A 93 -2.66 5.46 -6.12
CA GLY A 93 -1.90 6.49 -6.83
C GLY A 93 -2.15 7.93 -6.38
N LEU A 94 -2.71 8.15 -5.18
CA LEU A 94 -2.91 9.51 -4.68
C LEU A 94 -1.63 10.09 -4.08
N SER A 95 -1.29 11.30 -4.50
CA SER A 95 -0.28 12.11 -3.83
C SER A 95 -0.74 12.55 -2.43
N VAL A 96 0.20 13.06 -1.63
CA VAL A 96 -0.09 13.64 -0.31
C VAL A 96 -1.13 14.76 -0.41
N ASP A 97 -0.98 15.64 -1.40
CA ASP A 97 -1.87 16.79 -1.57
C ASP A 97 -3.26 16.38 -2.05
N GLU A 98 -3.35 15.42 -2.97
CA GLU A 98 -4.64 14.88 -3.41
C GLU A 98 -5.35 14.10 -2.30
N THR A 99 -4.61 13.34 -1.49
CA THR A 99 -5.14 12.63 -0.33
C THR A 99 -5.69 13.62 0.70
N ALA A 100 -4.92 14.67 1.01
CA ALA A 100 -5.34 15.71 1.93
C ALA A 100 -6.57 16.46 1.40
N ALA A 101 -6.58 16.83 0.12
CA ALA A 101 -7.70 17.51 -0.53
C ALA A 101 -8.97 16.64 -0.52
N ALA A 102 -8.85 15.34 -0.82
CA ALA A 102 -9.97 14.40 -0.79
C ALA A 102 -10.59 14.28 0.62
N ALA A 103 -9.75 14.33 1.66
CA ALA A 103 -10.16 14.31 3.06
C ALA A 103 -10.52 15.69 3.64
N LYS A 104 -10.48 16.76 2.82
CA LYS A 104 -10.70 18.16 3.26
C LYS A 104 -9.74 18.59 4.39
N LEU A 105 -8.49 18.16 4.30
CA LEU A 105 -7.39 18.49 5.19
C LEU A 105 -6.38 19.38 4.48
N SER A 106 -5.54 20.08 5.24
CA SER A 106 -4.35 20.73 4.66
C SER A 106 -3.23 19.70 4.47
N GLY A 107 -2.44 19.82 3.39
CA GLY A 107 -1.29 18.94 3.14
C GLY A 107 -0.32 18.89 4.33
N ARG A 108 -0.07 20.04 4.97
CA ARG A 108 0.74 20.14 6.20
C ARG A 108 0.20 19.28 7.35
N THR A 109 -1.12 19.16 7.50
CA THR A 109 -1.73 18.32 8.54
C THR A 109 -1.44 16.85 8.30
N LEU A 110 -1.58 16.40 7.05
CA LEU A 110 -1.32 15.01 6.68
C LEU A 110 0.17 14.66 6.81
N VAL A 111 1.06 15.54 6.35
CA VAL A 111 2.52 15.38 6.53
C VAL A 111 2.89 15.29 8.01
N ARG A 112 2.31 16.16 8.86
CA ARG A 112 2.55 16.12 10.30
C ARG A 112 2.06 14.81 10.92
N ALA A 113 0.87 14.36 10.55
CA ALA A 113 0.31 13.11 11.05
C ALA A 113 1.21 11.92 10.68
N ARG A 114 1.64 11.82 9.42
CA ARG A 114 2.54 10.75 8.95
C ARG A 114 3.87 10.79 9.70
N SER A 115 4.46 11.97 9.87
CA SER A 115 5.73 12.13 10.60
C SER A 115 5.60 11.77 12.09
N ALA A 116 4.44 12.02 12.69
CA ALA A 116 4.16 11.69 14.09
C ALA A 116 3.67 10.25 14.29
N GLY A 117 3.48 9.47 13.21
CA GLY A 117 2.90 8.13 13.24
C GLY A 117 1.46 8.06 13.75
N SER A 118 0.79 9.21 13.93
CA SER A 118 -0.50 9.31 14.62
C SER A 118 -1.32 10.51 14.12
N ALA A 119 -2.65 10.36 14.17
CA ALA A 119 -3.59 11.42 13.81
C ALA A 119 -4.79 11.40 14.74
N SER A 120 -5.58 12.49 14.74
CA SER A 120 -6.84 12.51 15.49
C SER A 120 -7.86 11.54 14.87
N ALA A 121 -8.77 10.99 15.68
CA ALA A 121 -9.85 10.12 15.18
C ALA A 121 -10.67 10.79 14.07
N LYS A 122 -10.90 12.11 14.15
CA LYS A 122 -11.56 12.89 13.10
C LYS A 122 -10.77 12.89 11.78
N THR A 123 -9.45 12.98 11.86
CA THR A 123 -8.55 12.92 10.69
C THR A 123 -8.58 11.53 10.06
N LEU A 124 -8.47 10.47 10.87
CA LEU A 124 -8.51 9.08 10.40
C LEU A 124 -9.84 8.77 9.72
N SER A 125 -10.96 9.14 10.36
CA SER A 125 -12.30 8.97 9.79
C SER A 125 -12.48 9.72 8.46
N ALA A 126 -11.97 10.95 8.35
CA ALA A 126 -12.04 11.72 7.11
C ALA A 126 -11.21 11.10 5.97
N LEU A 127 -10.01 10.59 6.29
CA LEU A 127 -9.16 9.88 5.34
C LEU A 127 -9.83 8.58 4.88
N ARG A 128 -10.34 7.78 5.82
CA ARG A 128 -11.03 6.51 5.53
C ARG A 128 -12.21 6.73 4.60
N ALA A 129 -13.10 7.66 4.94
CA ALA A 129 -14.27 7.99 4.11
C ALA A 129 -13.89 8.49 2.71
N ALA A 130 -12.81 9.27 2.59
CA ALA A 130 -12.32 9.77 1.30
C ALA A 130 -11.79 8.64 0.39
N LEU A 131 -11.08 7.66 0.98
CA LEU A 131 -10.53 6.51 0.26
C LEU A 131 -11.64 5.50 -0.09
N GLU A 132 -12.59 5.26 0.80
CA GLU A 132 -13.76 4.42 0.54
C GLU A 132 -14.61 4.98 -0.62
N LYS A 133 -14.78 6.31 -0.67
CA LYS A 133 -15.45 6.98 -1.81
C LYS A 133 -14.73 6.77 -3.15
N LYS A 134 -13.42 6.48 -3.13
CA LYS A 134 -12.62 6.13 -4.31
C LYS A 134 -12.60 4.63 -4.60
N GLY A 135 -13.33 3.82 -3.83
CA GLY A 135 -13.50 2.38 -4.04
C GLY A 135 -12.54 1.49 -3.25
N VAL A 136 -11.75 2.06 -2.32
CA VAL A 136 -10.93 1.26 -1.40
C VAL A 136 -11.85 0.59 -0.37
N LEU A 137 -11.60 -0.68 -0.07
CA LEU A 137 -12.32 -1.41 0.96
C LEU A 137 -11.38 -1.79 2.08
N PHE A 138 -11.61 -1.26 3.28
CA PHE A 138 -10.81 -1.57 4.45
C PHE A 138 -11.27 -2.86 5.11
N VAL A 139 -10.30 -3.67 5.51
CA VAL A 139 -10.52 -4.96 6.18
C VAL A 139 -9.94 -4.84 7.58
N GLU A 140 -10.76 -5.12 8.59
CA GLU A 140 -10.33 -5.09 9.99
C GLU A 140 -9.38 -6.25 10.31
N ALA A 141 -8.65 -6.13 11.41
CA ALA A 141 -7.81 -7.22 11.89
C ALA A 141 -8.65 -8.45 12.28
N ASP A 142 -8.09 -9.64 12.06
CA ASP A 142 -8.65 -10.91 12.47
C ASP A 142 -7.61 -11.76 13.20
N GLY A 143 -8.00 -12.95 13.68
CA GLY A 143 -7.15 -13.81 14.49
C GLY A 143 -5.85 -14.30 13.83
N GLY A 144 -5.65 -14.05 12.53
CA GLY A 144 -4.42 -14.40 11.81
C GLY A 144 -3.74 -13.24 11.07
N HIS A 145 -4.44 -12.12 10.83
CA HIS A 145 -3.94 -11.02 10.01
C HIS A 145 -4.29 -9.66 10.63
N GLY A 146 -3.37 -8.71 10.56
CA GLY A 146 -3.65 -7.32 10.93
C GLY A 146 -4.65 -6.66 9.97
N ALA A 147 -5.00 -5.42 10.27
CA ALA A 147 -5.85 -4.62 9.41
C ALA A 147 -5.21 -4.42 8.02
N GLY A 148 -6.04 -4.11 7.03
CA GLY A 148 -5.60 -3.98 5.66
C GLY A 148 -6.63 -3.32 4.76
N PHE A 149 -6.41 -3.45 3.46
CA PHE A 149 -7.31 -2.88 2.46
C PHE A 149 -7.27 -3.67 1.15
N ARG A 150 -8.30 -3.46 0.34
CA ARG A 150 -8.40 -3.92 -1.04
C ARG A 150 -8.60 -2.73 -1.96
N ILE A 151 -7.94 -2.77 -3.12
CA ILE A 151 -8.10 -1.77 -4.18
C ILE A 151 -9.15 -2.24 -5.19
N PRO A 152 -9.89 -1.33 -5.85
CA PRO A 152 -10.87 -1.72 -6.85
C PRO A 152 -10.18 -2.25 -8.12
N LEU A 153 -10.78 -3.26 -8.77
CA LEU A 153 -10.24 -3.84 -10.01
C LEU A 153 -10.02 -2.81 -11.13
N SER A 154 -10.84 -1.76 -11.16
CA SER A 154 -10.74 -0.67 -12.13
C SER A 154 -9.45 0.15 -12.04
N MET A 155 -8.72 0.05 -10.91
CA MET A 155 -7.45 0.74 -10.69
C MET A 155 -6.22 -0.10 -11.08
N LEU A 156 -6.40 -1.37 -11.43
CA LEU A 156 -5.32 -2.18 -11.98
C LEU A 156 -5.02 -1.73 -13.40
N SER A 157 -3.76 -1.43 -13.71
CA SER A 157 -3.37 -1.18 -15.10
C SER A 157 -3.55 -2.45 -15.91
N ARG A 158 -3.97 -2.32 -17.18
CA ARG A 158 -4.08 -3.48 -18.10
C ARG A 158 -2.74 -4.20 -18.27
N ASP A 159 -1.62 -3.53 -18.04
CA ASP A 159 -0.29 -4.14 -18.10
C ASP A 159 0.02 -5.02 -16.87
N ASP A 160 -0.65 -4.80 -15.72
CA ASP A 160 -0.57 -5.69 -14.54
C ASP A 160 -1.40 -6.98 -14.73
N LEU A 161 -2.28 -7.00 -15.73
CA LEU A 161 -3.14 -8.13 -16.13
C LEU A 161 -2.60 -8.89 -17.36
N ARG A 162 -1.48 -8.46 -17.93
CA ARG A 162 -0.88 -9.09 -19.11
C ARG A 162 0.15 -10.12 -18.67
N PHE A 163 -0.27 -11.37 -18.80
CA PHE A 163 0.50 -12.60 -18.62
C PHE A 163 1.70 -12.68 -19.58
#